data_AF-A0A1X4I3D5-F1
#
_entry.id   AF-A0A1X4I3D5-F1
#
_cell.length_a   1.000
_cell.length_b   1.000
_cell.length_c   1.000
_cell.angle_alpha   90.00
_cell.angle_beta   90.00
_cell.angle_gamma   90.00
#
_symmetry.space_group_name_H-M   'P 1'
#
loop_
_entity.id
_entity.type
_entity.pdbx_description
1 polymer ?
#
loop_
_entity_poly.entity_id
_entity_poly.type
_entity_poly.pdbx_seq_one_letter_code
_entity_poly.pdbx_strand_id
1 'polypeptide(L)'
;MGPAIESLIRGARVSLEVALSTDAEVSRLTHAALREALRTRGRSLRARLLCTPAMVDTRFVREVTAAGHAWEVRTTQMPPLCAVVVDGSATLVSVGPPGASRASLIQAATILQAVRNFYANVWGNATALTERIHFGDQPRTDTVRQVLQKLRDGVTDEVAARELEVSVRTYRRYVAEIMTLLGAESRFQAGVYAAALGLLPPPEA
;
A
#
# COMPACT_ATOMS: atom_id res chain seq x y z
N MET A 1 13.81 -11.15 -14.13
CA MET A 1 13.04 -11.43 -12.89
C MET A 1 11.53 -11.51 -13.13
N GLY A 2 10.95 -10.66 -13.98
CA GLY A 2 9.51 -10.65 -14.30
C GLY A 2 8.84 -12.01 -14.51
N PRO A 3 9.32 -12.85 -15.45
CA PRO A 3 8.69 -14.15 -15.73
C PRO A 3 8.67 -15.11 -14.53
N ALA A 4 9.66 -15.02 -13.64
CA ALA A 4 9.72 -15.85 -12.44
C ALA A 4 8.69 -15.42 -11.38
N ILE A 5 8.54 -14.11 -11.17
CA ILE A 5 7.51 -13.54 -10.27
C ILE A 5 6.13 -13.93 -10.76
N GLU A 6 5.87 -13.75 -12.04
CA GLU A 6 4.57 -14.05 -12.64
C GLU A 6 4.24 -15.55 -12.51
N SER A 7 5.20 -16.42 -12.79
CA SER A 7 5.04 -17.88 -12.65
C SER A 7 4.71 -18.27 -11.21
N LEU A 8 5.41 -17.69 -10.22
CA LEU A 8 5.15 -17.96 -8.81
C LEU A 8 3.75 -17.52 -8.37
N ILE A 9 3.36 -16.28 -8.70
CA ILE A 9 2.02 -15.75 -8.37
C ILE A 9 0.92 -16.57 -9.06
N ARG A 10 1.17 -17.03 -10.30
CA ARG A 10 0.26 -17.91 -11.03
C ARG A 10 0.13 -19.28 -10.35
N GLY A 11 1.20 -19.79 -9.75
CA GLY A 11 1.23 -21.06 -9.02
C GLY A 11 0.48 -21.05 -7.68
N ALA A 12 0.22 -19.88 -7.09
CA ALA A 12 -0.39 -19.75 -5.77
C ALA A 12 -1.82 -20.31 -5.72
N ARG A 13 -2.08 -21.19 -4.74
CA ARG A 13 -3.37 -21.87 -4.55
C ARG A 13 -4.15 -21.35 -3.35
N VAL A 14 -3.46 -21.03 -2.26
CA VAL A 14 -4.05 -20.76 -0.94
C VAL A 14 -3.63 -19.40 -0.41
N SER A 15 -2.33 -19.10 -0.40
CA SER A 15 -1.80 -17.86 0.14
C SER A 15 -0.70 -17.24 -0.70
N LEU A 16 -0.66 -15.92 -0.65
CA LEU A 16 0.36 -15.11 -1.28
C LEU A 16 0.80 -14.00 -0.32
N GLU A 17 2.07 -13.97 0.06
CA GLU A 17 2.65 -12.88 0.84
C GLU A 17 3.73 -12.18 0.02
N VAL A 18 3.53 -10.89 -0.26
CA VAL A 18 4.39 -10.09 -1.14
C VAL A 18 4.94 -8.89 -0.39
N ALA A 19 6.23 -8.59 -0.54
CA ALA A 19 6.88 -7.37 -0.06
C ALA A 19 7.58 -6.64 -1.22
N LEU A 20 7.26 -5.36 -1.45
CA LEU A 20 7.78 -4.55 -2.56
C LEU A 20 8.33 -3.19 -2.09
N SER A 21 9.64 -3.01 -2.21
CA SER A 21 10.34 -1.77 -1.87
C SER A 21 11.35 -1.31 -2.91
N THR A 22 11.58 -2.08 -3.98
CA THR A 22 12.62 -1.80 -4.96
C THR A 22 12.09 -1.94 -6.39
N ASP A 23 12.77 -1.22 -7.29
CA ASP A 23 12.66 -1.30 -8.75
C ASP A 23 11.24 -1.08 -9.34
N ALA A 24 11.06 0.05 -10.03
CA ALA A 24 9.79 0.44 -10.64
C ALA A 24 9.29 -0.54 -11.72
N GLU A 25 10.19 -1.24 -12.41
CA GLU A 25 9.82 -2.28 -13.37
C GLU A 25 9.29 -3.51 -12.64
N VAL A 26 10.00 -3.96 -11.62
CA VAL A 26 9.62 -5.11 -10.79
C VAL A 26 8.30 -4.86 -10.08
N SER A 27 8.11 -3.68 -9.53
CA SER A 27 6.86 -3.26 -8.90
C SER A 27 5.69 -3.31 -9.90
N ARG A 28 5.85 -2.74 -11.10
CA ARG A 28 4.81 -2.78 -12.15
C ARG A 28 4.45 -4.20 -12.55
N LEU A 29 5.44 -5.06 -12.79
CA LEU A 29 5.22 -6.46 -13.18
C LEU A 29 4.54 -7.26 -12.06
N THR A 30 4.93 -7.03 -10.81
CA THR A 30 4.32 -7.69 -9.66
C THR A 30 2.87 -7.24 -9.48
N HIS A 31 2.58 -5.94 -9.58
CA HIS A 31 1.20 -5.43 -9.55
C HIS A 31 0.35 -5.99 -10.69
N ALA A 32 0.90 -6.13 -11.90
CA ALA A 32 0.19 -6.76 -13.01
C ALA A 32 -0.17 -8.22 -12.71
N ALA A 33 0.76 -9.01 -12.19
CA ALA A 33 0.53 -10.40 -11.81
C ALA A 33 -0.47 -10.52 -10.63
N LEU A 34 -0.38 -9.63 -9.63
CA LEU A 34 -1.30 -9.57 -8.50
C LEU A 34 -2.73 -9.26 -8.94
N ARG A 35 -2.91 -8.30 -9.86
CA ARG A 35 -4.22 -7.98 -10.43
C ARG A 35 -4.84 -9.17 -11.14
N GLU A 36 -4.04 -9.91 -11.90
CA GLU A 36 -4.52 -11.09 -12.59
C GLU A 36 -4.92 -12.20 -11.62
N ALA A 37 -4.14 -12.40 -10.57
CA ALA A 37 -4.50 -13.31 -9.48
C ALA A 37 -5.78 -12.86 -8.75
N LEU A 38 -5.96 -11.56 -8.51
CA LEU A 38 -7.17 -11.01 -7.90
C LEU A 38 -8.40 -11.25 -8.78
N ARG A 39 -8.31 -11.04 -10.10
CA ARG A 39 -9.43 -11.26 -11.03
C ARG A 39 -9.82 -12.73 -11.13
N THR A 40 -8.83 -13.61 -11.25
CA THR A 40 -9.06 -15.05 -11.49
C THR A 40 -9.36 -15.82 -10.21
N ARG A 41 -8.76 -15.43 -9.09
CA ARG A 41 -8.71 -16.20 -7.83
C ARG A 41 -8.98 -15.36 -6.58
N GLY A 42 -9.50 -14.13 -6.72
CA GLY A 42 -9.67 -13.20 -5.59
C GLY A 42 -10.51 -13.72 -4.41
N ARG A 43 -11.44 -14.66 -4.67
CA ARG A 43 -12.26 -15.29 -3.62
C ARG A 43 -11.61 -16.50 -2.94
N SER A 44 -10.73 -17.20 -3.64
CA SER A 44 -10.11 -18.45 -3.15
C SER A 44 -8.67 -18.26 -2.65
N LEU A 45 -8.01 -17.18 -3.08
CA LEU A 45 -6.64 -16.85 -2.72
C LEU A 45 -6.65 -15.76 -1.64
N ARG A 46 -5.94 -16.00 -0.54
CA ARG A 46 -5.63 -14.96 0.45
C ARG A 46 -4.33 -14.28 0.05
N ALA A 47 -4.33 -12.96 -0.05
CA ALA A 47 -3.12 -12.23 -0.43
C ALA A 47 -2.83 -11.07 0.51
N ARG A 48 -1.55 -10.90 0.84
CA ARG A 48 -1.03 -9.82 1.66
C ARG A 48 0.08 -9.12 0.89
N LEU A 49 -0.10 -7.83 0.61
CA LEU A 49 0.90 -7.00 -0.02
C LEU A 49 1.43 -5.98 0.98
N LEU A 50 2.73 -6.04 1.23
CA LEU A 50 3.49 -5.04 1.95
C LEU A 50 4.25 -4.20 0.93
N CYS A 51 4.15 -2.87 0.98
CA CYS A 51 4.95 -2.01 0.12
C CYS A 51 5.44 -0.75 0.83
N THR A 52 6.45 -0.09 0.26
CA THR A 52 6.76 1.27 0.71
C THR A 52 5.68 2.24 0.23
N PRO A 53 5.45 3.36 0.95
CA PRO A 53 4.48 4.37 0.52
C PRO A 53 4.69 4.87 -0.93
N ALA A 54 5.95 4.92 -1.39
CA ALA A 54 6.29 5.30 -2.77
C ALA A 54 5.88 4.27 -3.83
N MET A 55 5.63 3.01 -3.44
CA MET A 55 5.32 1.88 -4.34
C MET A 55 3.83 1.50 -4.33
N VAL A 56 2.99 2.32 -3.70
CA VAL A 56 1.54 2.10 -3.66
C VAL A 56 0.95 2.25 -5.06
N ASP A 57 0.33 1.18 -5.56
CA ASP A 57 -0.53 1.24 -6.74
C ASP A 57 -1.98 1.50 -6.32
N THR A 58 -2.38 2.73 -6.58
CA THR A 58 -3.66 3.36 -6.25
C THR A 58 -4.86 2.58 -6.77
N ARG A 59 -4.76 2.13 -8.02
CA ARG A 59 -5.79 1.35 -8.68
C ARG A 59 -5.86 -0.05 -8.09
N PHE A 60 -4.71 -0.65 -7.75
CA PHE A 60 -4.69 -1.98 -7.13
C PHE A 60 -5.33 -1.97 -5.74
N VAL A 61 -5.07 -0.94 -4.93
CA VAL A 61 -5.73 -0.76 -3.61
C VAL A 61 -7.26 -0.70 -3.79
N ARG A 62 -7.77 0.06 -4.76
CA ARG A 62 -9.23 0.13 -5.02
C ARG A 62 -9.81 -1.22 -5.43
N GLU A 63 -9.10 -1.96 -6.30
CA GLU A 63 -9.51 -3.30 -6.75
C GLU A 63 -9.56 -4.29 -5.57
N VAL A 64 -8.56 -4.24 -4.68
CA VAL A 64 -8.51 -5.05 -3.45
C VAL A 64 -9.65 -4.70 -2.49
N THR A 65 -9.88 -3.41 -2.22
CA THR A 65 -10.97 -2.95 -1.35
C THR A 65 -12.33 -3.40 -1.86
N ALA A 66 -12.53 -3.42 -3.18
CA ALA A 66 -13.76 -3.93 -3.79
C ALA A 66 -13.92 -5.46 -3.69
N ALA A 67 -12.81 -6.20 -3.64
CA ALA A 67 -12.80 -7.66 -3.55
C ALA A 67 -13.04 -8.20 -2.12
N GLY A 68 -12.89 -7.36 -1.10
CA GLY A 68 -13.15 -7.70 0.31
C GLY A 68 -11.92 -8.23 1.07
N HIS A 69 -12.16 -8.82 2.24
CA HIS A 69 -11.12 -9.05 3.27
C HIS A 69 -10.07 -10.14 2.97
N ALA A 70 -10.19 -10.90 1.88
CA ALA A 70 -9.20 -11.92 1.53
C ALA A 70 -7.88 -11.31 1.03
N TRP A 71 -7.91 -10.04 0.62
CA TRP A 71 -6.77 -9.31 0.11
C TRP A 71 -6.52 -8.09 0.97
N GLU A 72 -5.28 -7.87 1.37
CA GLU A 72 -4.90 -6.77 2.23
C GLU A 72 -3.62 -6.11 1.71
N VAL A 73 -3.61 -4.78 1.70
CA VAL A 73 -2.43 -3.97 1.36
C VAL A 73 -2.04 -3.17 2.59
N ARG A 74 -0.76 -3.25 2.97
CA ARG A 74 -0.17 -2.47 4.05
C ARG A 74 1.09 -1.74 3.59
N THR A 75 1.38 -0.61 4.21
CA THR A 75 2.59 0.17 3.98
C THR A 75 3.51 0.18 5.17
N THR A 76 4.82 0.19 4.88
CA THR A 76 5.88 0.38 5.88
C THR A 76 7.11 0.94 5.19
N GLN A 77 7.98 1.61 5.94
CA GLN A 77 9.35 1.83 5.48
C GLN A 77 10.13 0.52 5.59
N MET A 78 10.89 0.16 4.55
CA MET A 78 11.74 -1.04 4.52
C MET A 78 12.88 -0.86 3.50
N PRO A 79 13.99 -1.61 3.62
CA PRO A 79 15.09 -1.55 2.66
C PRO A 79 14.68 -2.12 1.29
N PRO A 80 15.44 -1.80 0.21
CA PRO A 80 15.20 -2.33 -1.13
C PRO A 80 15.11 -3.86 -1.16
N LEU A 81 13.87 -4.35 -1.29
CA LEU A 81 13.50 -5.75 -1.23
C LEU A 81 12.33 -6.03 -2.18
N CYS A 82 12.41 -7.14 -2.88
CA CYS A 82 11.26 -7.80 -3.49
C CYS A 82 11.20 -9.23 -2.92
N ALA A 83 10.13 -9.57 -2.21
CA ALA A 83 9.90 -10.93 -1.73
C ALA A 83 8.51 -11.39 -2.15
N VAL A 84 8.40 -12.60 -2.70
CA VAL A 84 7.12 -13.24 -3.07
C VAL A 84 7.10 -14.62 -2.46
N VAL A 85 6.30 -14.82 -1.42
CA VAL A 85 6.07 -16.11 -0.76
C VAL A 85 4.76 -16.70 -1.27
N VAL A 86 4.79 -17.97 -1.68
CA VAL A 86 3.63 -18.69 -2.22
C VAL A 86 3.34 -19.91 -1.36
N ASP A 87 2.10 -20.03 -0.88
CA ASP A 87 1.58 -21.17 -0.13
C ASP A 87 2.51 -21.62 1.03
N GLY A 88 3.26 -20.66 1.60
CA GLY A 88 4.25 -20.91 2.64
C GLY A 88 5.40 -21.87 2.28
N SER A 89 5.63 -22.17 1.00
CA SER A 89 6.56 -23.23 0.53
C SER A 89 7.60 -22.78 -0.52
N ALA A 90 7.42 -21.64 -1.16
CA ALA A 90 8.39 -21.10 -2.13
C ALA A 90 8.51 -19.59 -1.98
N THR A 91 9.75 -19.08 -2.01
CA THR A 91 10.00 -17.64 -2.04
C THR A 91 10.97 -17.24 -3.13
N LEU A 92 10.63 -16.23 -3.92
CA LEU A 92 11.62 -15.44 -4.67
C LEU A 92 12.01 -14.22 -3.84
N VAL A 93 13.29 -14.06 -3.54
CA VAL A 93 13.83 -12.89 -2.85
C VAL A 93 14.81 -12.18 -3.76
N SER A 94 14.64 -10.87 -3.93
CA SER A 94 15.58 -9.98 -4.59
C SER A 94 15.98 -8.87 -3.64
N VAL A 95 17.28 -8.72 -3.40
CA VAL A 95 17.85 -7.66 -2.56
C VAL A 95 18.90 -6.93 -3.38
N GLY A 96 19.00 -5.61 -3.20
CA GLY A 96 20.00 -4.79 -3.85
C GLY A 96 19.42 -3.56 -4.56
N PRO A 97 20.30 -2.64 -4.99
CA PRO A 97 19.89 -1.43 -5.67
C PRO A 97 19.27 -1.74 -7.04
N PRO A 98 18.42 -0.84 -7.58
CA PRO A 98 17.84 -0.98 -8.91
C PRO A 98 18.90 -1.27 -9.97
N GLY A 99 18.61 -2.19 -10.90
CA GLY A 99 19.56 -2.57 -11.97
C GLY A 99 20.70 -3.52 -11.57
N ALA A 100 20.96 -3.73 -10.27
CA ALA A 100 21.97 -4.67 -9.78
C ALA A 100 21.42 -5.74 -8.82
N SER A 101 20.10 -5.80 -8.66
CA SER A 101 19.47 -6.75 -7.74
C SER A 101 19.60 -8.18 -8.26
N ARG A 102 19.99 -9.11 -7.37
CA ARG A 102 20.05 -10.55 -7.67
C ARG A 102 18.87 -11.23 -7.02
N ALA A 103 18.13 -11.98 -7.83
CA ALA A 103 17.00 -12.77 -7.37
C ALA A 103 17.44 -14.19 -7.02
N SER A 104 16.97 -14.71 -5.90
CA SER A 104 17.19 -16.09 -5.46
C SER A 104 15.85 -16.77 -5.22
N LEU A 105 15.70 -17.96 -5.79
CA LEU A 105 14.61 -18.87 -5.45
C LEU A 105 15.01 -19.66 -4.21
N ILE A 106 14.21 -19.57 -3.16
CA ILE A 106 14.46 -20.20 -1.86
C ILE A 106 13.37 -21.24 -1.63
N GLN A 107 13.79 -22.50 -1.45
CA GLN A 107 12.92 -23.63 -1.10
C GLN A 107 13.35 -24.34 0.19
N ALA A 108 14.52 -23.97 0.76
CA ALA A 108 14.99 -24.54 2.02
C ALA A 108 14.05 -24.13 3.16
N ALA A 109 13.44 -25.11 3.83
CA ALA A 109 12.38 -24.90 4.82
C ALA A 109 12.81 -23.97 5.98
N THR A 110 14.05 -24.10 6.46
CA THR A 110 14.58 -23.26 7.56
C THR A 110 14.69 -21.79 7.17
N ILE A 111 15.20 -21.50 5.97
CA ILE A 111 15.30 -20.14 5.44
C ILE A 111 13.90 -19.57 5.19
N LEU A 112 13.00 -20.40 4.65
CA LEU A 112 11.63 -20.00 4.40
C LEU A 112 10.88 -19.62 5.67
N GLN A 113 11.08 -20.39 6.75
CA GLN A 113 10.54 -20.06 8.07
C GLN A 113 11.07 -18.70 8.56
N ALA A 114 12.37 -18.44 8.41
CA ALA A 114 12.95 -17.14 8.77
C ALA A 114 12.34 -15.98 7.97
N VAL A 115 12.18 -16.14 6.65
CA VAL A 115 11.55 -15.12 5.78
C VAL A 115 10.08 -14.88 6.17
N ARG A 116 9.32 -15.94 6.46
CA ARG A 116 7.92 -15.83 6.89
C ARG A 116 7.80 -15.14 8.26
N ASN A 117 8.69 -15.45 9.19
CA ASN A 117 8.73 -14.79 10.50
C ASN A 117 9.06 -13.31 10.36
N PHE A 118 10.03 -12.96 9.52
CA PHE A 118 10.36 -11.58 9.19
C PHE A 118 9.14 -10.86 8.59
N TYR A 119 8.51 -11.46 7.57
CA TYR A 119 7.32 -10.91 6.94
C TYR A 119 6.19 -10.67 7.96
N ALA A 120 5.87 -11.67 8.78
CA ALA A 120 4.82 -11.58 9.77
C ALA A 120 5.07 -10.48 10.81
N ASN A 121 6.33 -10.31 11.23
CA ASN A 121 6.72 -9.24 12.14
C ASN A 121 6.52 -7.86 11.52
N VAL A 122 7.03 -7.65 10.30
CA VAL A 122 6.88 -6.37 9.60
C VAL A 122 5.41 -6.08 9.30
N TRP A 123 4.65 -7.10 8.86
CA TRP A 123 3.22 -7.01 8.61
C TRP A 123 2.43 -6.54 9.84
N GLY A 124 2.72 -7.11 11.01
CA GLY A 124 2.06 -6.76 12.26
C GLY A 124 2.24 -5.30 12.68
N ASN A 125 3.31 -4.65 12.22
CA ASN A 125 3.64 -3.25 12.51
C ASN A 125 3.34 -2.28 11.35
N ALA A 126 2.88 -2.79 10.20
CA ALA A 126 2.62 -1.99 9.01
C ALA A 126 1.23 -1.35 9.02
N THR A 127 1.10 -0.19 8.36
CA THR A 127 -0.15 0.57 8.27
C THR A 127 -1.07 -0.03 7.21
N ALA A 128 -2.29 -0.41 7.59
CA ALA A 128 -3.26 -0.95 6.63
C ALA A 128 -3.84 0.15 5.72
N LEU A 129 -3.76 -0.06 4.40
CA LEU A 129 -4.37 0.79 3.38
C LEU A 129 -5.76 0.31 2.96
N THR A 130 -6.08 -0.93 3.30
CA THR A 130 -7.33 -1.63 2.95
C THR A 130 -8.36 -1.59 4.07
N GLU A 131 -7.93 -1.17 5.26
CA GLU A 131 -8.85 -0.66 6.26
C GLU A 131 -9.38 0.68 5.76
N ARG A 132 -10.71 0.82 5.65
CA ARG A 132 -11.33 2.12 5.47
C ARG A 132 -10.74 3.02 6.56
N ILE A 133 -10.04 4.08 6.18
CA ILE A 133 -9.60 5.09 7.15
C ILE A 133 -10.88 5.70 7.72
N HIS A 134 -11.36 5.15 8.83
CA HIS A 134 -12.52 5.62 9.55
C HIS A 134 -12.05 6.78 10.42
N PHE A 135 -12.36 8.00 10.01
CA PHE A 135 -12.04 9.19 10.78
C PHE A 135 -12.97 9.39 11.99
N GLY A 136 -13.79 8.39 12.35
CA GLY A 136 -14.82 8.47 13.40
C GLY A 136 -16.22 8.68 12.79
N ASP A 137 -17.10 9.36 13.53
CA ASP A 137 -18.49 9.59 13.12
C ASP A 137 -18.62 10.34 11.78
N GLN A 138 -19.80 10.24 11.16
CA GLN A 138 -20.12 10.84 9.85
C GLN A 138 -19.64 12.31 9.70
N PRO A 139 -19.86 13.22 10.67
CA PRO A 139 -19.43 14.62 10.54
C PRO A 139 -17.91 14.77 10.47
N ARG A 140 -17.16 13.91 11.17
CA ARG A 140 -15.69 13.93 11.16
C ARG A 140 -15.13 13.39 9.85
N THR A 141 -15.84 12.44 9.22
CA THR A 141 -15.47 11.90 7.91
C THR A 141 -15.60 12.96 6.80
N ASP A 142 -16.64 13.78 6.83
CA ASP A 142 -16.83 14.86 5.85
C ASP A 142 -15.78 15.96 6.00
N THR A 143 -15.49 16.39 7.23
CA THR A 143 -14.42 17.35 7.52
C THR A 143 -13.07 16.85 7.01
N VAL A 144 -12.74 15.58 7.23
CA VAL A 144 -11.46 15.04 6.75
C VAL A 144 -11.40 14.98 5.23
N ARG A 145 -12.48 14.60 4.55
CA ARG A 145 -12.52 14.64 3.08
C ARG A 145 -12.20 16.05 2.58
N GLN A 146 -12.79 17.07 3.19
CA GLN A 146 -12.55 18.47 2.83
C GLN A 146 -11.09 18.87 3.09
N VAL A 147 -10.49 18.48 4.22
CA VAL A 147 -9.06 18.73 4.52
C VAL A 147 -8.15 18.06 3.49
N LEU A 148 -8.40 16.80 3.14
CA LEU A 148 -7.64 16.09 2.10
C LEU A 148 -7.74 16.82 0.76
N GLN A 149 -8.90 17.40 0.45
CA GLN A 149 -9.14 18.14 -0.78
C GLN A 149 -8.27 19.42 -0.80
N LYS A 150 -8.23 20.16 0.30
CA LYS A 150 -7.34 21.32 0.45
C LYS A 150 -5.85 20.95 0.37
N LEU A 151 -5.45 19.78 0.88
CA LEU A 151 -4.09 19.28 0.72
C LEU A 151 -3.74 18.96 -0.74
N ARG A 152 -4.68 18.39 -1.52
CA ARG A 152 -4.50 18.18 -2.96
C ARG A 152 -4.41 19.51 -3.71
N ASP A 153 -5.26 20.46 -3.37
CA ASP A 153 -5.35 21.75 -4.06
C ASP A 153 -4.14 22.65 -3.74
N GLY A 154 -3.30 22.29 -2.76
CA GLY A 154 -2.04 22.96 -2.47
C GLY A 154 -2.19 24.34 -1.82
N VAL A 155 -3.37 24.64 -1.26
CA VAL A 155 -3.64 25.91 -0.58
C VAL A 155 -2.98 25.98 0.79
N THR A 156 -2.74 27.19 1.31
CA THR A 156 -2.14 27.37 2.64
C THR A 156 -3.12 26.99 3.76
N ASP A 157 -2.58 26.71 4.95
CA ASP A 157 -3.40 26.37 6.13
C ASP A 157 -4.40 27.48 6.45
N GLU A 158 -4.01 28.74 6.26
CA GLU A 158 -4.83 29.92 6.54
C GLU A 158 -6.01 30.04 5.57
N VAL A 159 -5.78 29.77 4.28
CA VAL A 159 -6.84 29.75 3.25
C VAL A 159 -7.78 28.59 3.50
N ALA A 160 -7.25 27.39 3.70
CA ALA A 160 -8.03 26.20 3.97
C ALA A 160 -8.87 26.33 5.24
N ALA A 161 -8.29 26.83 6.33
CA ALA A 161 -9.01 27.01 7.59
C ALA A 161 -10.18 27.99 7.44
N ARG A 162 -10.00 29.08 6.67
CA ARG A 162 -11.06 30.04 6.39
C ARG A 162 -12.19 29.43 5.57
N GLU A 163 -11.88 28.68 4.52
CA GLU A 163 -12.88 28.04 3.65
C GLU A 163 -13.67 26.93 4.35
N LEU A 164 -13.06 26.29 5.36
CA LEU A 164 -13.67 25.25 6.17
C LEU A 164 -14.29 25.77 7.47
N GLU A 165 -14.31 27.10 7.67
CA GLU A 165 -14.87 27.76 8.85
C GLU A 165 -14.30 27.24 10.20
N VAL A 166 -13.01 26.92 10.23
CA VAL A 166 -12.30 26.45 11.44
C VAL A 166 -11.10 27.34 11.78
N SER A 167 -10.60 27.22 13.01
CA SER A 167 -9.33 27.87 13.36
C SER A 167 -8.15 27.22 12.65
N VAL A 168 -7.10 28.01 12.34
CA VAL A 168 -5.84 27.50 11.76
C VAL A 168 -5.22 26.40 12.64
N ARG A 169 -5.33 26.52 13.97
CA ARG A 169 -4.88 25.49 14.92
C ARG A 169 -5.64 24.17 14.73
N THR A 170 -6.95 24.24 14.56
CA THR A 170 -7.80 23.07 14.34
C THR A 170 -7.46 22.39 13.01
N TYR A 171 -7.32 23.18 11.93
CA TYR A 171 -6.92 22.68 10.63
C TYR A 171 -5.56 21.97 10.66
N ARG A 172 -4.54 22.62 11.26
CA ARG A 172 -3.21 22.01 11.43
C ARG A 172 -3.23 20.71 12.21
N ARG A 173 -4.09 20.59 13.23
CA ARG A 173 -4.29 19.34 13.96
C ARG A 173 -4.86 18.24 13.06
N TYR A 174 -5.88 18.53 12.25
CA TYR A 174 -6.40 17.56 11.28
C TYR A 174 -5.34 17.14 10.25
N VAL A 175 -4.56 18.08 9.73
CA VAL A 175 -3.46 17.78 8.80
C VAL A 175 -2.43 16.87 9.46
N ALA A 176 -2.05 17.14 10.72
CA ALA A 176 -1.11 16.29 11.45
C ALA A 176 -1.66 14.86 11.63
N GLU A 177 -2.92 14.70 12.05
CA GLU A 177 -3.58 13.39 12.18
C GLU A 177 -3.60 12.64 10.84
N ILE A 178 -3.96 13.33 9.75
CA ILE A 178 -3.99 12.79 8.39
C ILE A 178 -2.58 12.37 7.95
N MET A 179 -1.57 13.20 8.15
CA MET A 179 -0.18 12.89 7.79
C MET A 179 0.31 11.65 8.55
N THR A 180 0.00 11.53 9.84
CA THR A 180 0.32 10.33 10.63
C THR A 180 -0.38 9.09 10.06
N LEU A 181 -1.68 9.16 9.78
CA LEU A 181 -2.46 8.04 9.25
C LEU A 181 -1.97 7.62 7.85
N LEU A 182 -1.59 8.57 7.02
CA LEU A 182 -1.08 8.32 5.67
C LEU A 182 0.42 7.96 5.65
N GLY A 183 1.13 8.06 6.77
CA GLY A 183 2.59 7.92 6.81
C GLY A 183 3.30 8.94 5.92
N ALA A 184 2.76 10.16 5.81
CA ALA A 184 3.29 11.21 4.96
C ALA A 184 4.24 12.13 5.75
N GLU A 185 5.40 12.43 5.16
CA GLU A 185 6.41 13.31 5.76
C GLU A 185 6.23 14.78 5.34
N SER A 186 5.39 15.03 4.32
CA SER A 186 5.00 16.37 3.90
C SER A 186 3.50 16.45 3.56
N ARG A 187 2.97 17.67 3.58
CA ARG A 187 1.57 17.98 3.18
C ARG A 187 1.29 17.61 1.73
N PHE A 188 2.25 17.90 0.84
CA PHE A 188 2.16 17.53 -0.56
C PHE A 188 2.08 16.01 -0.73
N GLN A 189 2.95 15.27 -0.05
CA GLN A 189 2.92 13.81 -0.04
C GLN A 189 1.60 13.26 0.53
N ALA A 190 1.04 13.89 1.57
CA ALA A 190 -0.27 13.53 2.10
C ALA A 190 -1.39 13.72 1.06
N GLY A 191 -1.38 14.82 0.30
CA GLY A 191 -2.33 15.06 -0.80
C GLY A 191 -2.20 14.02 -1.93
N VAL A 192 -0.96 13.68 -2.32
CA VAL A 192 -0.68 12.62 -3.30
C VAL A 192 -1.20 11.27 -2.80
N TYR A 193 -0.94 10.93 -1.54
CA TYR A 193 -1.41 9.68 -0.92
C TYR A 193 -2.94 9.64 -0.81
N ALA A 194 -3.58 10.76 -0.49
CA ALA A 194 -5.03 10.85 -0.43
C ALA A 194 -5.70 10.58 -1.79
N ALA A 195 -5.18 11.21 -2.85
CA ALA A 195 -5.65 10.98 -4.22
C ALA A 195 -5.41 9.54 -4.67
N ALA A 196 -4.22 9.03 -4.36
CA ALA A 196 -3.81 7.66 -4.60
C ALA A 196 -4.73 6.63 -3.94
N LEU A 197 -5.12 6.87 -2.69
CA LEU A 197 -5.98 5.96 -1.95
C LEU A 197 -7.47 6.12 -2.31
N GLY A 198 -7.81 7.04 -3.22
CA GLY A 198 -9.20 7.30 -3.59
C GLY A 198 -10.04 7.88 -2.46
N LEU A 199 -9.39 8.57 -1.52
CA LEU A 199 -10.05 9.27 -0.42
C LEU A 199 -10.68 10.60 -0.87
N LEU A 200 -10.38 11.01 -2.11
CA LEU A 200 -10.85 12.24 -2.73
C LEU A 200 -11.85 11.95 -3.84
N PRO A 201 -12.90 12.78 -4.00
CA PRO A 201 -13.73 12.74 -5.19
C PRO A 201 -12.87 13.01 -6.44
N PRO A 202 -13.26 12.47 -7.61
CA PRO A 202 -12.60 12.79 -8.87
C PRO A 202 -12.55 14.32 -9.07
N PRO A 203 -11.51 14.86 -9.72
CA PRO A 203 -11.46 16.28 -10.01
C PRO A 203 -12.74 16.67 -10.77
N GLU A 204 -13.44 17.69 -10.28
CA GLU A 204 -14.52 18.31 -11.03
C GLU A 204 -13.88 18.93 -12.28
N ALA A 205 -14.36 18.50 -13.45
CA ALA A 205 -13.86 18.90 -14.77
C ALA A 205 -14.32 20.31 -15.15
#